data_AF-A0A2N0QKY0-F1
#
_entry.id   AF-A0A2N0QKY0-F1
#
_cell.length_a   1.000
_cell.length_b   1.000
_cell.length_c   1.000
_cell.angle_alpha   90.00
_cell.angle_beta   90.00
_cell.angle_gamma   90.00
#
_symmetry.space_group_name_H-M   'P 1'
#
loop_
_entity.id
_entity.type
_entity.pdbx_description
1 polymer ?
#
loop_
_entity_poly.entity_id
_entity_poly.type
_entity_poly.pdbx_seq_one_letter_code
_entity_poly.pdbx_strand_id
1 'polypeptide(L)'
;MDEQREKRLSYYHEQRKYLKNIQNTTAQNLNSQQKNLQQKYQDSGTDGAEGDDAEDDDAEDGADTHTDAGVLGEFERNLLKKFYNKVNKFKHLLCTTCNESFPSIVIIRGECRRCHKEKQPKKFSKDNNMDPGKVPDELRDLTEIEKMLVAQVFPVMSVYRLRGSQHGYRGNVINFPQNV
;
A
#
# COMPACT_ATOMS: atom_id res chain seq x y z
N MET A 1 21.18 -30.02 -18.35
CA MET A 1 19.86 -29.47 -17.94
C MET A 1 19.82 -29.11 -16.46
N ASP A 2 20.59 -29.78 -15.60
CA ASP A 2 20.54 -29.61 -14.14
C ASP A 2 21.15 -28.30 -13.61
N GLU A 3 22.20 -27.78 -14.25
CA GLU A 3 22.87 -26.55 -13.80
C GLU A 3 21.96 -25.30 -13.85
N GLN A 4 21.08 -25.21 -14.85
CA GLN A 4 20.09 -24.13 -14.95
C GLN A 4 18.94 -24.29 -13.94
N ARG A 5 18.71 -25.50 -13.43
CA ARG A 5 17.73 -25.76 -12.37
C ARG A 5 18.31 -25.39 -11.00
N GLU A 6 19.56 -25.74 -10.75
CA GLU A 6 20.27 -25.37 -9.52
C GLU A 6 20.45 -23.85 -9.39
N LYS A 7 20.83 -23.15 -10.46
CA LYS A 7 20.91 -21.68 -10.48
C LYS A 7 19.57 -21.00 -10.19
N ARG A 8 18.46 -21.58 -10.64
CA ARG A 8 17.11 -21.07 -10.31
C ARG A 8 16.75 -21.33 -8.86
N LEU A 9 17.08 -22.52 -8.34
CA LEU A 9 16.81 -22.86 -6.94
C LEU A 9 17.63 -21.99 -5.98
N SER A 10 18.91 -21.75 -6.27
CA SER A 10 19.75 -20.86 -5.46
C SER A 10 19.20 -19.42 -5.45
N TYR A 11 18.81 -18.91 -6.61
CA TYR A 11 18.16 -17.59 -6.74
C TYR A 11 16.90 -17.48 -5.86
N TYR A 12 16.01 -18.47 -5.91
CA TYR A 12 14.80 -18.47 -5.07
C TYR A 12 15.12 -18.57 -3.58
N HIS A 13 16.15 -19.33 -3.20
CA HIS A 13 16.59 -19.43 -1.81
C HIS A 13 17.14 -18.10 -1.28
N GLU A 14 17.98 -17.40 -2.06
CA GLU A 14 18.52 -16.09 -1.70
C GLU A 14 17.43 -15.04 -1.62
N GLN A 15 16.51 -15.01 -2.58
CA GLN A 15 15.39 -14.07 -2.59
C GLN A 15 14.48 -14.27 -1.37
N ARG A 16 14.23 -15.52 -0.98
CA ARG A 16 13.44 -15.84 0.23
C ARG A 16 14.15 -15.40 1.52
N LYS A 17 15.47 -15.53 1.58
CA LYS A 17 16.29 -15.06 2.72
C LYS A 17 16.25 -13.53 2.82
N TYR A 18 16.42 -12.84 1.70
CA TYR A 18 16.35 -11.38 1.61
C TYR A 18 14.99 -10.84 2.09
N LEU A 19 13.89 -11.41 1.60
CA LEU A 19 12.54 -11.01 2.00
C LEU A 19 12.27 -11.24 3.49
N LYS A 20 12.77 -12.35 4.05
CA LYS A 20 12.65 -12.64 5.48
C LYS A 20 13.42 -11.63 6.34
N ASN A 21 14.60 -11.21 5.88
CA ASN A 21 15.39 -10.18 6.55
C ASN A 21 14.67 -8.83 6.53
N ILE A 22 14.08 -8.42 5.40
CA ILE A 22 13.28 -7.18 5.33
C ILE A 22 12.14 -7.23 6.33
N GLN A 23 11.37 -8.32 6.37
CA GLN A 23 10.25 -8.46 7.30
C GLN A 23 10.70 -8.34 8.77
N ASN A 24 11.83 -8.94 9.13
CA ASN A 24 12.38 -8.84 10.47
C ASN A 24 12.81 -7.41 10.80
N THR A 25 13.48 -6.71 9.87
CA THR A 25 13.88 -5.30 10.06
C THR A 25 12.67 -4.37 10.16
N THR A 26 11.63 -4.59 9.34
CA THR A 26 10.38 -3.82 9.43
C THR A 26 9.68 -4.04 10.76
N ALA A 27 9.61 -5.30 11.24
CA ALA A 27 9.03 -5.61 12.55
C ALA A 27 9.82 -4.98 13.71
N GLN A 28 11.16 -4.96 13.64
CA GLN A 28 12.00 -4.30 14.63
C GLN A 28 11.78 -2.78 14.64
N ASN A 29 11.70 -2.13 13.48
CA ASN A 29 11.45 -0.69 13.38
C ASN A 29 10.06 -0.31 13.92
N LEU A 30 9.03 -1.11 13.63
CA LEU A 30 7.68 -0.90 14.16
C LEU A 30 7.64 -1.04 15.69
N ASN A 31 8.34 -2.03 16.24
CA ASN A 31 8.43 -2.23 17.69
C ASN A 31 9.18 -1.07 18.38
N SER A 32 10.26 -0.56 17.78
CA SER A 32 10.98 0.61 18.30
C SER A 32 10.12 1.87 18.26
N GLN A 33 9.35 2.07 17.19
CA GLN A 33 8.44 3.22 17.06
C GLN A 33 7.30 3.16 18.08
N GLN A 34 6.74 1.96 18.34
CA GLN A 34 5.73 1.76 19.39
C GLN A 34 6.28 2.04 20.79
N LYS A 35 7.51 1.63 21.10
CA LYS A 35 8.16 1.93 22.38
C LYS A 35 8.35 3.44 22.59
N ASN A 36 8.83 4.15 21.57
CA ASN A 36 8.98 5.61 21.63
C ASN A 36 7.64 6.34 21.82
N LEU A 37 6.56 5.84 21.23
CA LEU A 37 5.21 6.38 21.45
C LEU A 37 4.75 6.16 22.89
N GLN A 38 4.90 4.94 23.45
CA GLN A 38 4.51 4.66 24.84
C GLN A 38 5.30 5.50 25.86
N GLN A 39 6.59 5.73 25.61
CA GLN A 39 7.44 6.51 26.50
C GLN A 39 7.05 8.01 26.49
N LYS A 40 6.67 8.53 25.32
CA LYS A 40 6.16 9.91 25.18
C LYS A 40 4.82 10.15 25.91
N TYR A 41 3.99 9.11 26.06
CA TYR A 41 2.75 9.18 26.82
C TYR A 41 2.95 9.05 28.35
N GLN A 42 4.12 8.59 28.81
CA GLN A 42 4.44 8.50 30.23
C GLN A 42 5.11 9.78 30.78
N ASP A 43 5.85 10.52 29.95
CA ASP A 43 6.52 11.77 30.34
C ASP A 43 5.62 13.02 30.33
N SER A 44 4.37 12.95 29.86
CA SER A 44 3.43 14.09 29.80
C SER A 44 2.45 14.16 30.96
N GLY A 45 2.70 13.42 32.04
CA GLY A 45 1.76 13.18 33.13
C GLY A 45 2.19 13.62 34.52
N THR A 46 2.96 14.72 34.69
CA THR A 46 3.14 15.37 36.01
C THR A 46 3.53 16.84 35.84
N ASP A 47 2.57 17.76 35.94
CA ASP A 47 2.83 19.17 36.24
C ASP A 47 2.08 19.55 37.53
N GLY A 48 2.81 20.01 38.53
CA GLY A 48 2.27 20.45 39.82
C GLY A 48 3.32 20.95 40.82
N ALA A 49 3.65 22.25 40.70
CA ALA A 49 4.05 23.23 41.74
C ALA A 49 5.49 23.30 42.32
N GLU A 50 6.10 24.46 42.03
CA GLU A 50 6.87 25.42 42.88
C GLU A 50 8.25 25.08 43.48
N GLY A 51 9.21 26.01 43.29
CA GLY A 51 10.38 26.21 44.16
C GLY A 51 11.65 26.70 43.46
N ASP A 52 12.02 27.96 43.73
CA ASP A 52 13.21 28.67 43.23
C ASP A 52 14.55 28.10 43.77
N ASP A 53 15.64 28.25 43.01
CA ASP A 53 16.92 28.86 43.43
C ASP A 53 18.07 28.51 42.45
N ALA A 54 18.93 29.49 42.21
CA ALA A 54 20.01 29.53 41.22
C ALA A 54 21.28 28.78 41.65
N GLU A 55 22.12 28.35 40.69
CA GLU A 55 23.54 28.73 40.57
C GLU A 55 24.19 28.15 39.29
N ASP A 56 25.18 28.89 38.80
CA ASP A 56 26.02 28.71 37.60
C ASP A 56 26.77 27.35 37.54
N ASP A 57 27.14 26.93 36.33
CA ASP A 57 28.55 26.62 36.01
C ASP A 57 28.73 26.24 34.52
N ASP A 58 29.76 26.83 33.94
CA ASP A 58 30.22 26.72 32.55
C ASP A 58 30.64 25.30 32.14
N ALA A 59 30.32 24.88 30.91
CA ALA A 59 31.18 24.00 30.12
C ALA A 59 30.82 24.03 28.63
N GLU A 60 31.76 24.53 27.84
CA GLU A 60 31.85 24.35 26.39
C GLU A 60 31.86 22.87 26.00
N ASP A 61 31.19 22.55 24.89
CA ASP A 61 31.72 21.79 23.75
C ASP A 61 30.60 20.99 23.08
N GLY A 62 30.51 21.14 21.77
CA GLY A 62 29.44 20.60 20.96
C GLY A 62 29.10 21.59 19.86
N ALA A 63 29.97 21.66 18.85
CA ALA A 63 29.61 22.21 17.55
C ALA A 63 28.40 21.43 17.03
N ASP A 64 27.21 21.92 17.37
CA ASP A 64 25.94 21.44 16.89
C ASP A 64 25.84 21.86 15.43
N THR A 65 26.36 21.01 14.55
CA THR A 65 25.89 20.98 13.16
C THR A 65 24.42 20.59 13.21
N HIS A 66 23.57 21.58 13.47
CA HIS A 66 22.19 21.59 13.04
C HIS A 66 22.19 21.39 11.52
N THR A 67 22.23 20.13 11.08
CA THR A 67 21.72 19.77 9.77
C THR A 67 20.24 20.12 9.82
N ASP A 68 19.93 21.30 9.31
CA ASP A 68 18.59 21.84 9.11
C ASP A 68 17.75 20.79 8.38
N ALA A 69 17.05 19.96 9.16
CA ALA A 69 16.27 18.82 8.68
C ALA A 69 15.06 19.26 7.84
N GLY A 70 14.85 20.57 7.66
CA GLY A 70 13.79 21.16 6.85
C GLY A 70 14.19 21.51 5.41
N VAL A 71 15.49 21.66 5.11
CA VAL A 71 15.93 22.12 3.79
C VAL A 71 16.49 20.97 2.97
N LEU A 72 15.66 20.43 2.07
CA LEU A 72 16.09 19.42 1.10
C LEU A 72 17.36 19.88 0.39
N GLY A 73 18.40 19.04 0.38
CA GLY A 73 19.67 19.34 -0.26
C GLY A 73 19.52 19.55 -1.78
N GLU A 74 20.51 20.19 -2.41
CA GLU A 74 20.46 20.44 -3.86
C GLU A 74 20.31 19.14 -4.68
N PHE A 75 20.97 18.06 -4.24
CA PHE A 75 20.86 16.75 -4.84
C PHE A 75 19.42 16.22 -4.83
N GLU A 76 18.73 16.31 -3.68
CA GLU A 76 17.35 15.85 -3.50
C GLU A 76 16.37 16.65 -4.35
N ARG A 77 16.55 17.98 -4.39
CA ARG A 77 15.76 18.86 -5.26
C ARG A 77 15.92 18.48 -6.74
N ASN A 78 17.14 18.17 -7.16
CA ASN A 78 17.40 17.72 -8.54
C ASN A 78 16.81 16.32 -8.81
N LEU A 79 16.83 15.42 -7.84
CA LEU A 79 16.19 14.11 -7.93
C LEU A 79 14.67 14.25 -8.07
N LEU A 80 14.03 15.09 -7.25
CA LEU A 80 12.60 15.38 -7.32
C LEU A 80 12.22 16.00 -8.67
N LYS A 81 12.98 16.98 -9.17
CA LYS A 81 12.75 17.54 -10.52
C LYS A 81 12.78 16.47 -11.61
N LYS A 82 13.76 15.55 -11.57
CA LYS A 82 13.83 14.44 -12.53
C LYS A 82 12.63 13.50 -12.40
N PHE A 83 12.18 13.21 -11.18
CA PHE A 83 10.99 12.41 -10.92
C PHE A 83 9.73 13.07 -11.52
N TYR A 84 9.45 14.34 -11.18
CA TYR A 84 8.29 15.06 -11.72
C TYR A 84 8.31 15.14 -13.24
N ASN A 85 9.47 15.43 -13.83
CA ASN A 85 9.64 15.45 -15.29
C ASN A 85 9.34 14.10 -15.94
N LYS A 86 9.49 12.99 -15.22
CA LYS A 86 9.16 11.64 -15.72
C LYS A 86 7.69 11.31 -15.51
N VAL A 87 7.14 11.61 -14.34
CA VAL A 87 5.72 11.37 -14.00
C VAL A 87 4.79 12.21 -14.88
N ASN A 88 5.11 13.49 -15.09
CA ASN A 88 4.29 14.40 -15.90
C ASN A 88 4.20 14.00 -17.38
N LYS A 89 5.07 13.10 -17.85
CA LYS A 89 5.02 12.56 -19.21
C LYS A 89 4.04 11.40 -19.36
N PHE A 90 3.53 10.84 -18.27
CA PHE A 90 2.59 9.75 -18.34
C PHE A 90 1.27 10.21 -18.95
N LYS A 91 0.78 9.45 -19.93
CA LYS A 91 -0.53 9.65 -20.53
C LYS A 91 -1.55 8.80 -19.80
N HIS A 92 -2.60 9.41 -19.29
CA HIS A 92 -3.71 8.71 -18.64
C HIS A 92 -4.84 8.56 -19.66
N LEU A 93 -4.75 7.54 -20.50
CA LEU A 93 -5.81 7.22 -21.46
C LEU A 93 -6.80 6.24 -20.85
N LEU A 94 -8.02 6.19 -21.38
CA LEU A 94 -9.08 5.31 -20.89
C LEU A 94 -9.38 4.23 -21.94
N CYS A 95 -9.52 2.98 -21.48
CA CYS A 95 -10.08 1.90 -22.30
C CYS A 95 -11.61 2.01 -22.32
N THR A 96 -12.22 2.11 -23.50
CA THR A 96 -13.68 2.22 -23.63
C THR A 96 -14.43 0.91 -23.37
N THR A 97 -13.72 -0.23 -23.36
CA THR A 97 -14.32 -1.54 -23.07
C THR A 97 -14.39 -1.80 -21.57
N CYS A 98 -13.26 -1.71 -20.87
CA CYS A 98 -13.15 -2.12 -19.46
C CYS A 98 -13.04 -0.96 -18.48
N ASN A 99 -13.14 0.29 -18.96
CA ASN A 99 -13.05 1.52 -18.17
C ASN A 99 -11.77 1.66 -17.32
N GLU A 100 -10.74 0.87 -17.62
CA GLU A 100 -9.43 0.99 -16.96
C GLU A 100 -8.66 2.18 -17.53
N SER A 101 -8.05 2.94 -16.62
CA SER A 101 -7.06 3.97 -16.91
C SER A 101 -5.82 3.69 -16.08
N PHE A 102 -4.65 3.61 -16.72
CA PHE A 102 -3.38 3.50 -16.01
C PHE A 102 -2.31 4.36 -16.70
N PRO A 103 -1.29 4.83 -15.94
CA PRO A 103 -0.24 5.66 -16.50
C PRO A 103 0.43 4.99 -17.70
N SER A 104 0.44 5.66 -18.84
CA SER A 104 1.00 5.18 -20.11
C SER A 104 0.36 3.89 -20.64
N ILE A 105 -0.94 3.70 -20.41
CA ILE A 105 -1.72 2.65 -21.06
C ILE A 105 -1.65 2.75 -22.58
N VAL A 106 -1.45 1.60 -23.22
CA VAL A 106 -1.45 1.48 -24.67
C VAL A 106 -2.85 1.15 -25.13
N ILE A 107 -3.45 2.10 -25.86
CA ILE A 107 -4.77 2.00 -26.45
C ILE A 107 -4.65 1.73 -27.95
N ILE A 108 -5.36 0.71 -28.43
CA ILE A 108 -5.45 0.30 -29.83
C ILE A 108 -6.93 0.39 -30.21
N ARG A 109 -7.30 1.30 -31.12
CA ARG A 109 -8.69 1.52 -31.55
C ARG A 109 -9.68 1.74 -30.39
N GLY A 110 -9.26 2.45 -29.33
CA GLY A 110 -10.08 2.74 -28.15
C GLY A 110 -9.99 1.70 -27.03
N GLU A 111 -9.28 0.59 -27.25
CA GLU A 111 -9.23 -0.52 -26.31
C GLU A 111 -7.82 -0.76 -25.78
N CYS A 112 -7.70 -1.20 -24.52
CA CYS A 112 -6.42 -1.65 -23.99
C CYS A 112 -5.97 -2.95 -24.67
N ARG A 113 -4.66 -3.25 -24.61
CA ARG A 113 -4.09 -4.48 -25.22
C ARG A 113 -4.80 -5.77 -24.83
N ARG A 114 -5.34 -5.85 -23.60
CA ARG A 114 -6.11 -7.00 -23.13
C ARG A 114 -7.45 -7.09 -23.89
N CYS A 115 -8.27 -6.05 -23.80
CA CYS A 115 -9.58 -5.99 -24.46
C CYS A 115 -9.49 -6.13 -25.99
N HIS A 116 -8.45 -5.59 -26.62
CA HIS A 116 -8.24 -5.72 -28.07
C HIS A 116 -7.96 -7.16 -28.51
N LYS A 117 -7.40 -8.01 -27.63
CA LYS A 117 -7.10 -9.42 -27.93
C LYS A 117 -8.22 -10.38 -27.53
N GLU A 118 -9.12 -9.94 -26.65
CA GLU A 118 -10.21 -10.77 -26.15
C GLU A 118 -11.30 -10.97 -27.20
N LYS A 119 -11.92 -12.15 -27.17
CA LYS A 119 -13.12 -12.47 -27.95
C LYS A 119 -14.36 -11.90 -27.26
N GLN A 120 -15.47 -11.83 -27.99
CA GLN A 120 -16.74 -11.40 -27.43
C GLN A 120 -17.50 -12.55 -26.72
N PRO A 121 -18.25 -12.26 -25.65
CA PRO A 121 -18.27 -10.98 -24.93
C PRO A 121 -16.96 -10.81 -24.16
N LYS A 122 -16.41 -9.59 -24.17
CA LYS A 122 -15.15 -9.30 -23.48
C LYS A 122 -15.33 -9.40 -21.97
N LYS A 123 -14.30 -9.89 -21.27
CA LYS A 123 -14.44 -10.28 -19.87
C LYS A 123 -14.90 -9.13 -18.98
N PHE A 124 -14.36 -7.93 -19.22
CA PHE A 124 -14.60 -6.74 -18.40
C PHE A 124 -15.47 -5.70 -19.11
N SER A 125 -16.21 -6.07 -20.16
CA SER A 125 -17.09 -5.14 -20.84
C SER A 125 -18.45 -5.01 -20.16
N LYS A 126 -19.16 -3.94 -20.51
CA LYS A 126 -20.59 -3.76 -20.22
C LYS A 126 -21.43 -4.94 -20.73
N ASP A 127 -21.09 -5.49 -21.91
CA ASP A 127 -21.80 -6.64 -22.50
C ASP A 127 -21.68 -7.92 -21.64
N ASN A 128 -20.69 -7.99 -20.76
CA ASN A 128 -20.52 -9.08 -19.79
C ASN A 128 -20.91 -8.67 -18.36
N ASN A 129 -21.77 -7.65 -18.20
CA ASN A 129 -22.25 -7.15 -16.91
C ASN A 129 -21.13 -6.73 -15.93
N MET A 130 -19.96 -6.34 -16.45
CA MET A 130 -18.83 -5.89 -15.62
C MET A 130 -18.72 -4.36 -15.50
N ASP A 131 -19.65 -3.63 -16.11
CA ASP A 131 -19.81 -2.20 -15.89
C ASP A 131 -20.85 -1.99 -14.77
N PRO A 132 -20.46 -1.50 -13.58
CA PRO A 132 -21.41 -1.24 -12.50
C PRO A 132 -22.39 -0.11 -12.82
N GLY A 133 -22.14 0.66 -13.89
CA GLY A 133 -22.99 1.76 -14.31
C GLY A 133 -22.94 2.95 -13.33
N LYS A 134 -24.03 3.71 -13.28
CA LYS A 134 -24.16 4.82 -12.33
C LYS A 134 -24.51 4.28 -10.95
N VAL A 135 -23.90 4.86 -9.93
CA VAL A 135 -24.28 4.60 -8.54
C VAL A 135 -25.76 5.01 -8.36
N PRO A 136 -26.63 4.10 -7.90
CA PRO A 136 -28.03 4.39 -7.61
C PRO A 136 -28.20 5.50 -6.57
N ASP A 137 -29.32 6.23 -6.63
CA ASP A 137 -29.60 7.35 -5.73
C ASP A 137 -29.73 6.88 -4.27
N GLU A 138 -30.17 5.64 -4.07
CA GLU A 138 -30.30 4.96 -2.78
C GLU A 138 -28.95 4.71 -2.08
N LEU A 139 -27.85 4.74 -2.82
CA LEU A 139 -26.49 4.61 -2.27
C LEU A 139 -25.79 5.98 -2.11
N ARG A 140 -26.50 7.09 -2.29
CA ARG A 140 -25.99 8.43 -2.00
C ARG A 140 -26.08 8.73 -0.50
N ASP A 141 -25.12 9.50 -0.01
CA ASP A 141 -25.13 10.10 1.34
C ASP A 141 -25.28 9.11 2.51
N LEU A 142 -24.81 7.87 2.34
CA LEU A 142 -24.81 6.86 3.40
C LEU A 142 -24.06 7.35 4.65
N THR A 143 -24.66 7.15 5.82
CA THR A 143 -24.01 7.31 7.13
C THR A 143 -22.83 6.34 7.27
N GLU A 144 -21.91 6.59 8.21
CA GLU A 144 -20.77 5.70 8.44
C GLU A 144 -21.21 4.27 8.77
N ILE A 145 -22.30 4.12 9.53
CA ILE A 145 -22.89 2.81 9.87
C ILE A 145 -23.46 2.15 8.62
N GLU A 146 -24.22 2.86 7.77
CA GLU A 146 -24.77 2.29 6.53
C GLU A 146 -23.67 1.91 5.54
N LYS A 147 -22.60 2.72 5.43
CA LYS A 147 -21.41 2.36 4.65
C LYS A 147 -20.78 1.08 5.20
N MET A 148 -20.63 0.95 6.52
CA MET A 148 -20.12 -0.27 7.14
C MET A 148 -21.01 -1.47 6.84
N LEU A 149 -22.34 -1.35 6.92
CA LEU A 149 -23.29 -2.43 6.67
C LEU A 149 -23.33 -2.83 5.18
N VAL A 150 -23.28 -1.88 4.25
CA VAL A 150 -23.22 -2.13 2.80
C VAL A 150 -21.86 -2.67 2.39
N ALA A 151 -20.76 -2.13 2.94
CA ALA A 151 -19.41 -2.65 2.76
C ALA A 151 -19.25 -4.04 3.41
N GLN A 152 -20.11 -4.39 4.37
CA GLN A 152 -20.21 -5.73 4.95
C GLN A 152 -20.85 -6.74 3.99
N VAL A 153 -20.49 -6.73 2.71
CA VAL A 153 -20.33 -7.98 1.98
C VAL A 153 -19.01 -8.59 2.47
N PHE A 154 -18.97 -9.03 3.73
CA PHE A 154 -17.92 -9.93 4.18
C PHE A 154 -18.26 -11.30 3.60
N PRO A 155 -17.55 -11.78 2.57
CA PRO A 155 -17.65 -13.18 2.25
C PRO A 155 -17.15 -14.00 3.43
N VAL A 156 -18.07 -14.58 4.19
CA VAL A 156 -17.73 -15.57 5.21
C VAL A 156 -17.37 -16.85 4.49
N MET A 157 -16.07 -17.09 4.28
CA MET A 157 -15.57 -18.37 3.79
C MET A 157 -15.41 -19.33 4.95
N SER A 158 -16.22 -20.40 4.98
CA SER A 158 -15.98 -21.52 5.88
C SER A 158 -14.95 -22.46 5.24
N VAL A 159 -13.73 -22.45 5.78
CA VAL A 159 -12.66 -23.38 5.40
C VAL A 159 -12.61 -24.50 6.44
N TYR A 160 -12.73 -25.74 5.99
CA TYR A 160 -12.69 -26.94 6.81
C TYR A 160 -11.42 -27.74 6.54
N ARG A 161 -10.84 -28.32 7.58
CA ARG A 161 -9.77 -29.31 7.44
C ARG A 161 -10.37 -30.70 7.24
N LEU A 162 -10.06 -31.32 6.11
CA LEU A 162 -10.42 -32.70 5.81
C LEU A 162 -9.35 -33.66 6.35
N ARG A 163 -9.73 -34.92 6.54
CA ARG A 163 -8.77 -35.98 6.90
C ARG A 163 -7.70 -36.09 5.81
N GLY A 164 -6.42 -36.14 6.19
CA GLY A 164 -5.29 -36.15 5.25
C GLY A 164 -4.69 -34.76 4.93
N SER A 165 -4.88 -33.77 5.80
CA SER A 165 -4.27 -32.43 5.69
C SER A 165 -4.71 -31.60 4.49
N GLN A 166 -5.85 -31.94 3.88
CA GLN A 166 -6.46 -31.16 2.80
C GLN A 166 -7.40 -30.10 3.39
N HIS A 167 -7.55 -28.98 2.68
CA HIS A 167 -8.52 -27.93 3.03
C HIS A 167 -9.68 -27.98 2.04
N GLY A 168 -10.91 -28.04 2.55
CA GLY A 168 -12.14 -27.86 1.78
C GLY A 168 -12.76 -26.50 2.08
N TYR A 169 -13.42 -25.90 1.10
CA TYR A 169 -14.22 -24.69 1.29
C TYR A 169 -15.59 -24.87 0.64
N ARG A 170 -16.60 -24.11 1.10
CA ARG A 170 -17.92 -24.07 0.49
C ARG A 170 -18.24 -22.64 0.04
N GLY A 171 -18.59 -22.48 -1.23
CA GLY A 171 -18.94 -21.20 -1.87
C GLY A 171 -17.82 -20.62 -2.74
N ASN A 172 -18.19 -19.84 -3.75
CA ASN A 172 -17.24 -19.08 -4.58
C ASN A 172 -17.33 -17.61 -4.19
N VAL A 173 -16.18 -16.98 -3.93
CA VAL A 173 -16.11 -15.56 -3.55
C VAL A 173 -15.07 -14.89 -4.43
N ILE A 174 -15.42 -13.74 -4.98
CA ILE A 174 -14.50 -12.82 -5.64
C ILE A 174 -14.57 -11.52 -4.85
N ASN A 175 -13.46 -11.07 -4.29
CA ASN A 175 -13.36 -9.80 -3.61
C ASN A 175 -12.56 -8.82 -4.48
N PHE A 176 -13.15 -7.67 -4.81
CA PHE A 176 -12.47 -6.60 -5.54
C PHE A 176 -12.10 -5.50 -4.55
N PRO A 177 -10.82 -5.07 -4.47
CA PRO A 177 -10.47 -3.92 -3.64
C PRO A 177 -11.16 -2.67 -4.19
N GLN A 178 -11.99 -2.04 -3.38
CA GLN A 178 -12.56 -0.72 -3.66
C GLN A 178 -11.75 0.34 -2.93
N ASN A 179 -11.34 1.38 -3.65
CA ASN A 179 -10.75 2.56 -3.04
C ASN A 179 -11.92 3.48 -2.66
N VAL A 180 -12.28 3.50 -1.38
CA VAL A 180 -13.28 4.39 -0.78
C VAL A 180 -12.63 5.69 -0.33
#